data_AF-A0A0E0RA05-F1
#
_entry.id   AF-A0A0E0RA05-F1
#
_cell.length_a   1.000
_cell.length_b   1.000
_cell.length_c   1.000
_cell.angle_alpha   90.00
_cell.angle_beta   90.00
_cell.angle_gamma   90.00
#
_symmetry.space_group_name_H-M   'P 1'
#
loop_
_entity.id
_entity.type
_entity.pdbx_description
1 polymer ?
#
loop_
_entity_poly.entity_id
_entity_poly.type
_entity_poly.pdbx_seq_one_letter_code
_entity_poly.pdbx_strand_id
1 'polypeptide(L)'
;MMLETVAAVPAAGDGGRHMLLHLCSLRDIKHSDGWIRVLLEEAENERMHLMAFMAVPKRRINPPPNDTTSTARVVGDHNAGDVVVLDNQLRSPCSSLAGDTICCDRSNFNTDVCFMASDVRTDPSSLSLLLFPKQPPTANATVEERIRAHHEQGRGGAAPDGSSRHDAPLLVMTAGGYTGNLFHAFSDGFVPAWLTVQHLRRRVVLGVLLYNPWWAGTYGEIISGLLDYHVVDLLHDKRKHCFPGAIIGTRFHGILSVNPARLRDNKTIVDFHDLLADVYETAGDTVVVDVPQPAPRRPRLGIVSCRGKRVIENQAAVARLARTVGFDVDILETADGLPLPASYASVSACDVLVGVHSADLTKLLFLRPGAALV
;
A
#
# COMPACT_ATOMS: atom_id res chain seq x y z
N MET A 1 4.03 6.23 16.25
CA MET A 1 4.33 7.61 16.68
C MET A 1 5.47 8.07 15.79
N MET A 2 5.16 8.89 14.78
CA MET A 2 6.10 9.30 13.73
C MET A 2 6.78 10.57 14.24
N LEU A 3 8.02 10.46 14.71
CA LEU A 3 8.86 11.61 15.08
C LEU A 3 9.63 12.01 13.83
N GLU A 4 9.01 12.83 12.97
CA GLU A 4 9.74 13.55 11.93
C GLU A 4 10.73 14.50 12.63
N THR A 5 12.04 14.28 12.45
CA THR A 5 13.05 15.18 13.01
C THR A 5 13.98 15.68 11.91
N VAL A 6 14.04 17.01 11.78
CA VAL A 6 14.60 17.75 10.65
C VAL A 6 16.08 17.46 10.39
N ALA A 7 16.38 17.05 9.16
CA ALA A 7 17.70 17.09 8.54
C ALA A 7 18.03 18.51 8.06
N ALA A 8 18.46 19.40 8.96
CA ALA A 8 19.17 20.64 8.63
C ALA A 8 19.72 21.29 9.91
N VAL A 9 20.81 20.74 10.46
CA VAL A 9 21.55 21.43 11.51
C VAL A 9 23.01 21.55 11.06
N PRO A 10 23.56 22.77 10.92
CA PRO A 10 24.95 22.97 10.53
C PRO A 10 25.91 22.23 11.48
N ALA A 11 26.95 21.63 10.93
CA ALA A 11 27.97 20.89 11.69
C ALA A 11 28.83 21.77 12.61
N ALA A 12 28.61 23.09 12.64
CA ALA A 12 29.42 24.05 13.39
C ALA A 12 28.60 24.72 14.50
N GLY A 13 29.13 24.72 15.72
CA GLY A 13 28.52 25.35 16.91
C GLY A 13 27.52 24.46 17.66
N ASP A 14 26.49 25.06 18.23
CA ASP A 14 25.47 24.41 19.08
C ASP A 14 24.72 23.27 18.37
N GLY A 15 24.68 23.29 17.03
CA GLY A 15 24.07 22.25 16.22
C GLY A 15 24.59 20.82 16.44
N GLY A 16 25.90 20.67 16.73
CA GLY A 16 26.49 19.37 17.05
C GLY A 16 26.04 18.82 18.41
N ARG A 17 25.77 19.71 19.38
CA ARG A 17 25.25 19.32 20.70
C ARG A 17 23.80 18.85 20.62
N HIS A 18 22.98 19.47 19.77
CA HIS A 18 21.59 19.08 19.56
C HIS A 18 21.47 17.71 18.87
N MET A 19 22.25 17.47 17.81
CA MET A 19 22.29 16.14 17.16
C MET A 19 22.80 15.06 18.13
N LEU A 20 23.79 15.37 18.96
CA LEU A 20 24.29 14.44 19.98
C LEU A 20 23.19 14.06 20.98
N LEU A 21 22.43 15.03 21.48
CA LEU A 21 21.30 14.78 22.40
C LEU A 21 20.21 13.95 21.75
N HIS A 22 19.87 14.23 20.49
CA HIS A 22 18.89 13.45 19.73
C HIS A 22 19.33 12.00 19.55
N LEU A 23 20.58 11.77 19.13
CA LEU A 23 21.15 10.43 18.99
C LEU A 23 21.22 9.67 20.33
N CYS A 24 21.54 10.35 21.44
CA CYS A 24 21.48 9.75 22.77
C CYS A 24 20.05 9.32 23.17
N SER A 25 19.04 10.13 22.83
CA SER A 25 17.62 9.80 23.08
C SER A 25 17.17 8.58 22.26
N LEU A 26 17.57 8.53 20.99
CA LEU A 26 17.30 7.41 20.09
C LEU A 26 17.96 6.12 20.57
N ARG A 27 19.20 6.20 21.08
CA ARG A 27 19.95 5.02 21.56
C ARG A 27 19.22 4.31 22.69
N ASP A 28 18.61 5.08 23.57
CA ASP A 28 17.91 4.55 24.74
C ASP A 28 16.40 4.35 24.48
N ILE A 29 15.89 4.70 23.29
CA ILE A 29 14.45 4.71 22.92
C ILE A 29 13.60 5.39 24.01
N LYS A 30 14.07 6.55 24.49
CA LYS A 30 13.38 7.34 25.53
C LYS A 30 12.73 8.58 24.95
N HIS A 31 11.58 8.94 25.52
CA HIS A 31 10.91 10.20 25.22
C HIS A 31 11.80 11.35 25.73
N SER A 32 12.20 12.26 24.85
CA SER A 32 12.93 13.46 25.22
C SER A 32 11.96 14.45 25.87
N ASP A 33 12.07 14.66 27.19
CA ASP A 33 11.18 15.48 28.03
C ASP A 33 11.01 16.96 27.56
N GLY A 34 10.25 17.18 26.48
CA GLY A 34 9.82 18.49 26.00
C GLY A 34 10.84 19.31 25.18
N TRP A 35 12.13 19.00 25.20
CA TRP A 35 13.17 19.79 24.52
C TRP A 35 13.11 19.74 22.98
N ILE A 36 12.56 18.67 22.40
CA ILE A 36 12.31 18.57 20.95
C ILE A 36 11.22 19.55 20.49
N ARG A 37 10.33 20.01 21.38
CA ARG A 37 9.23 20.93 21.01
C ARG A 37 9.71 22.34 20.66
N VAL A 38 10.77 22.82 21.32
CA VAL A 38 11.41 24.10 21.00
C VAL A 38 12.13 24.03 19.64
N LEU A 39 12.74 22.87 19.32
CA LEU A 39 13.35 22.61 18.02
C LEU A 39 12.33 22.51 16.87
N LEU A 40 11.09 22.11 17.17
CA LEU A 40 9.98 22.06 16.21
C LEU A 40 9.41 23.45 15.92
N GLU A 41 9.31 24.35 16.92
CA GLU A 41 8.77 25.72 16.73
C GLU A 41 9.67 26.60 15.85
N GLU A 42 11.01 26.44 15.92
CA GLU A 42 11.96 27.16 15.05
C GLU A 42 11.90 26.65 13.59
N ALA A 43 11.63 25.35 13.38
CA ALA A 43 11.46 24.73 12.07
C ALA A 43 10.05 24.96 11.47
N GLU A 44 9.02 25.15 12.31
CA GLU A 44 7.66 25.51 11.89
C GLU A 44 7.61 26.93 11.29
N ASN A 45 8.55 27.81 11.65
CA ASN A 45 8.65 29.16 11.09
C ASN A 45 9.02 29.17 9.60
N GLU A 46 9.87 28.24 9.14
CA GLU A 46 10.17 28.03 7.71
C GLU A 46 9.04 27.26 6.98
N ARG A 47 8.16 26.58 7.74
CA ARG A 47 6.97 25.88 7.23
C ARG A 47 5.88 26.83 6.74
N MET A 48 5.88 28.10 7.16
CA MET A 48 4.94 29.11 6.67
C MET A 48 5.11 29.42 5.17
N HIS A 49 6.30 29.17 4.60
CA HIS A 49 6.54 29.39 3.17
C HIS A 49 6.09 28.20 2.29
N LEU A 50 5.93 27.00 2.87
CA LEU A 50 5.48 25.81 2.12
C LEU A 50 3.98 25.49 2.31
N MET A 51 3.33 26.02 3.36
CA MET A 51 1.92 25.77 3.66
C MET A 51 0.92 26.77 3.01
N ALA A 52 1.40 27.74 2.24
CA ALA A 52 0.55 28.67 1.49
C ALA A 52 -0.26 28.03 0.33
N PHE A 53 -0.16 26.71 0.11
CA PHE A 53 -0.97 26.00 -0.90
C PHE A 53 -2.03 25.03 -0.33
N MET A 54 -2.21 24.95 0.99
CA MET A 54 -3.28 24.10 1.57
C MET A 54 -3.99 24.77 2.76
N ALA A 55 -4.78 25.81 2.49
CA ALA A 55 -5.87 26.23 3.35
C ALA A 55 -7.07 26.73 2.51
N VAL A 56 -8.23 26.12 2.77
CA VAL A 56 -9.47 26.10 1.97
C VAL A 56 -10.50 27.13 2.49
N PRO A 57 -11.54 27.50 1.72
CA PRO A 57 -12.88 27.49 2.32
C PRO A 57 -13.86 26.56 1.60
N LYS A 58 -14.42 25.63 2.38
CA LYS A 58 -15.44 24.67 2.03
C LYS A 58 -16.78 25.38 1.82
N ARG A 59 -17.58 24.94 0.84
CA ARG A 59 -19.05 25.01 0.96
C ARG A 59 -19.54 23.72 1.62
N ARG A 60 -20.26 23.86 2.74
CA ARG A 60 -20.95 22.78 3.44
C ARG A 60 -22.07 22.25 2.55
N ILE A 61 -22.14 20.93 2.36
CA ILE A 61 -23.39 20.23 2.08
C ILE A 61 -23.65 19.37 3.30
N ASN A 62 -24.77 19.59 3.96
CA ASN A 62 -25.14 18.87 5.18
C ASN A 62 -25.51 17.41 4.82
N PRO A 63 -25.11 16.41 5.62
CA PRO A 63 -25.64 15.05 5.50
C PRO A 63 -27.10 15.00 5.98
N PRO A 64 -27.95 14.12 5.41
CA PRO A 64 -29.29 13.89 5.93
C PRO A 64 -29.25 13.21 7.31
N PRO A 65 -30.32 13.33 8.12
CA PRO A 65 -30.29 12.96 9.52
C PRO A 65 -30.24 11.45 9.73
N ASN A 66 -29.60 11.08 10.84
CA ASN A 66 -29.58 9.73 11.42
C ASN A 66 -31.00 9.17 11.52
N ASP A 67 -31.21 7.98 10.97
CA ASP A 67 -32.22 7.08 11.50
C ASP A 67 -31.54 5.91 12.20
N THR A 68 -31.79 5.88 13.50
CA THR A 68 -31.25 4.92 14.46
C THR A 68 -31.95 3.57 14.33
N THR A 69 -31.20 2.52 14.67
CA THR A 69 -31.67 1.19 15.07
C THR A 69 -32.38 0.34 14.01
N SER A 70 -31.61 -0.54 13.39
CA SER A 70 -32.08 -1.91 13.15
C SER A 70 -30.94 -2.89 13.47
N THR A 71 -31.02 -3.47 14.65
CA THR A 71 -30.34 -4.73 14.97
C THR A 71 -30.98 -5.83 14.12
N ALA A 72 -30.45 -6.07 12.93
CA ALA A 72 -30.82 -7.23 12.15
C ALA A 72 -30.15 -8.47 12.75
N ARG A 73 -30.95 -9.24 13.50
CA ARG A 73 -30.62 -10.61 13.89
C ARG A 73 -30.31 -11.41 12.63
N VAL A 74 -29.15 -12.05 12.60
CA VAL A 74 -28.82 -13.08 11.63
C VAL A 74 -29.76 -14.25 11.88
N VAL A 75 -30.81 -14.36 11.07
CA VAL A 75 -31.55 -15.60 10.90
C VAL A 75 -30.87 -16.31 9.75
N GLY A 76 -30.18 -17.40 10.08
CA GLY A 76 -29.57 -18.28 9.10
C GLY A 76 -30.65 -18.91 8.24
N ASP A 77 -30.61 -18.63 6.94
CA ASP A 77 -31.25 -19.47 5.94
C ASP A 77 -30.14 -20.14 5.13
N HIS A 78 -30.01 -21.44 5.35
CA HIS A 78 -29.00 -22.29 4.76
C HIS A 78 -29.38 -22.59 3.30
N ASN A 79 -29.00 -21.71 2.36
CA ASN A 79 -28.85 -22.04 0.93
C ASN A 79 -28.23 -20.87 0.12
N ALA A 80 -27.05 -20.38 0.53
CA ALA A 80 -26.25 -19.47 -0.28
C ALA A 80 -24.88 -20.10 -0.55
N GLY A 81 -24.60 -20.46 -1.80
CA GLY A 81 -23.23 -20.76 -2.20
C GLY A 81 -22.32 -19.58 -1.90
N ASP A 82 -21.08 -19.84 -1.48
CA ASP A 82 -20.11 -18.84 -1.02
C ASP A 82 -20.14 -17.54 -1.83
N VAL A 83 -20.78 -16.51 -1.29
CA VAL A 83 -20.79 -15.18 -1.89
C VAL A 83 -19.44 -14.54 -1.60
N VAL A 84 -18.61 -14.40 -2.62
CA VAL A 84 -17.31 -13.72 -2.51
C VAL A 84 -17.57 -12.26 -2.17
N VAL A 85 -17.13 -11.83 -0.98
CA VAL A 85 -17.16 -10.43 -0.58
C VAL A 85 -16.06 -9.70 -1.33
N LEU A 86 -16.42 -8.84 -2.28
CA LEU A 86 -15.45 -8.10 -3.10
C LEU A 86 -14.96 -6.80 -2.44
N ASP A 87 -15.71 -6.26 -1.47
CA ASP A 87 -15.41 -4.98 -0.84
C ASP A 87 -15.33 -5.08 0.70
N ASN A 88 -14.12 -4.87 1.21
CA ASN A 88 -13.84 -4.87 2.64
C ASN A 88 -13.90 -3.48 3.28
N GLN A 89 -14.22 -2.43 2.52
CA GLN A 89 -14.30 -1.08 3.08
C GLN A 89 -15.61 -0.86 3.86
N LEU A 90 -15.48 -0.38 5.10
CA LEU A 90 -16.62 0.06 5.91
C LEU A 90 -17.28 1.29 5.30
N ARG A 91 -18.61 1.32 5.34
CA ARG A 91 -19.46 2.41 4.83
C ARG A 91 -19.29 2.69 3.33
N SER A 92 -18.79 1.73 2.55
CA SER A 92 -18.86 1.86 1.10
C SER A 92 -20.31 1.70 0.60
N PRO A 93 -20.76 2.51 -0.37
CA PRO A 93 -22.05 2.29 -1.04
C PRO A 93 -22.15 0.92 -1.73
N CYS A 94 -21.01 0.29 -2.10
CA CYS A 94 -20.97 -1.00 -2.78
C CYS A 94 -20.85 -2.21 -1.84
N SER A 95 -20.91 -1.96 -0.52
CA SER A 95 -20.69 -2.98 0.52
C SER A 95 -21.77 -4.08 0.60
N SER A 96 -22.90 -3.90 -0.09
CA SER A 96 -24.04 -4.83 -0.17
C SER A 96 -24.40 -5.17 -1.62
N LEU A 97 -23.40 -5.17 -2.51
CA LEU A 97 -23.57 -5.47 -3.94
C LEU A 97 -24.29 -6.80 -4.14
N ALA A 98 -25.40 -6.77 -4.88
CA ALA A 98 -26.12 -7.97 -5.28
C ALA A 98 -25.37 -8.72 -6.38
N GLY A 99 -25.58 -10.04 -6.47
CA GLY A 99 -25.09 -10.82 -7.61
C GLY A 99 -25.60 -10.24 -8.94
N ASP A 100 -24.82 -10.42 -10.00
CA ASP A 100 -25.18 -9.99 -11.36
C ASP A 100 -25.34 -8.46 -11.52
N THR A 101 -24.68 -7.66 -10.66
CA THR A 101 -24.73 -6.18 -10.73
C THR A 101 -23.34 -5.54 -10.70
N ILE A 102 -23.30 -4.25 -11.06
CA ILE A 102 -22.13 -3.39 -11.02
C ILE A 102 -22.39 -2.24 -10.04
N CYS A 103 -21.41 -1.89 -9.22
CA CYS A 103 -21.44 -0.69 -8.38
C CYS A 103 -20.09 0.02 -8.38
N CYS A 104 -20.09 1.34 -8.48
CA CYS A 104 -18.89 2.15 -8.37
C CYS A 104 -18.96 3.06 -7.14
N ASP A 105 -17.95 2.96 -6.29
CA ASP A 105 -17.73 3.85 -5.17
C ASP A 105 -16.83 5.01 -5.59
N ARG A 106 -17.45 6.18 -5.76
CA ARG A 106 -16.78 7.46 -6.07
C ARG A 106 -16.77 8.43 -4.90
N SER A 107 -16.92 7.92 -3.67
CA SER A 107 -16.95 8.75 -2.48
C SER A 107 -15.58 9.32 -2.09
N ASN A 108 -14.49 8.79 -2.66
CA ASN A 108 -13.13 9.21 -2.39
C ASN A 108 -12.62 10.14 -3.50
N PHE A 109 -12.07 11.28 -3.12
CA PHE A 109 -11.50 12.25 -4.07
C PHE A 109 -10.33 11.70 -4.89
N ASN A 110 -9.57 10.73 -4.35
CA ASN A 110 -8.36 10.24 -5.00
C ASN A 110 -8.59 8.97 -5.84
N THR A 111 -9.66 8.22 -5.58
CA THR A 111 -9.88 6.95 -6.27
C THR A 111 -11.36 6.67 -6.48
N ASP A 112 -11.67 6.15 -7.66
CA ASP A 112 -12.92 5.48 -7.97
C ASP A 112 -12.66 3.97 -7.98
N VAL A 113 -13.53 3.19 -7.33
CA VAL A 113 -13.43 1.73 -7.36
C VAL A 113 -14.76 1.13 -7.76
N CYS A 114 -14.75 0.32 -8.81
CA CYS A 114 -15.93 -0.37 -9.30
C CYS A 114 -15.86 -1.87 -9.01
N PHE A 115 -17.00 -2.45 -8.70
CA PHE A 115 -17.17 -3.85 -8.35
C PHE A 115 -18.18 -4.47 -9.29
N MET A 116 -17.87 -5.64 -9.82
CA MET A 116 -18.73 -6.44 -10.68
C MET A 116 -18.88 -7.81 -10.04
N ALA A 117 -20.10 -8.21 -9.66
CA ALA A 117 -20.36 -9.50 -9.05
C ALA A 117 -20.83 -10.53 -10.09
N SER A 118 -20.44 -11.79 -9.93
CA SER A 118 -20.78 -12.93 -10.81
C SER A 118 -19.92 -13.05 -12.08
N ASP A 119 -20.49 -13.49 -13.21
CA ASP A 119 -19.75 -13.88 -14.42
C ASP A 119 -19.21 -12.65 -15.16
N VAL A 120 -17.96 -12.31 -14.87
CA VAL A 120 -17.23 -11.21 -15.51
C VAL A 120 -16.26 -11.78 -16.53
N ARG A 121 -16.30 -11.28 -17.77
CA ARG A 121 -15.44 -11.75 -18.86
C ARG A 121 -14.64 -10.61 -19.48
N THR A 122 -13.39 -10.88 -19.86
CA THR A 122 -12.59 -9.94 -20.64
C THR A 122 -12.95 -10.03 -22.12
N ASP A 123 -13.01 -8.86 -22.77
CA ASP A 123 -12.97 -8.74 -24.23
C ASP A 123 -11.64 -8.10 -24.65
N PRO A 124 -10.65 -8.91 -25.06
CA PRO A 124 -9.33 -8.42 -25.44
C PRO A 124 -9.32 -7.58 -26.73
N SER A 125 -10.39 -7.64 -27.53
CA SER A 125 -10.49 -6.86 -28.77
C SER A 125 -10.84 -5.39 -28.51
N SER A 126 -11.66 -5.14 -27.49
CA SER A 126 -12.09 -3.79 -27.09
C SER A 126 -11.44 -3.31 -25.78
N LEU A 127 -10.64 -4.14 -25.12
CA LEU A 127 -10.07 -3.91 -23.78
C LEU A 127 -11.16 -3.63 -22.73
N SER A 128 -12.28 -4.35 -22.81
CA SER A 128 -13.43 -4.17 -21.94
C SER A 128 -13.61 -5.34 -20.96
N LEU A 129 -14.26 -5.06 -19.84
CA LEU A 129 -14.84 -6.07 -18.95
C LEU A 129 -16.35 -6.08 -19.11
N LEU A 130 -16.91 -7.27 -19.30
CA LEU A 130 -18.32 -7.47 -19.56
C LEU A 130 -18.93 -8.34 -18.46
N LEU A 131 -20.10 -7.94 -17.98
CA LEU A 131 -20.88 -8.71 -17.00
C LEU A 131 -21.94 -9.54 -17.72
N PHE A 132 -22.01 -10.83 -17.40
CA PHE A 132 -22.99 -11.77 -17.96
C PHE A 132 -23.95 -12.24 -16.86
N PRO A 133 -25.08 -11.53 -16.65
CA PRO A 133 -26.03 -11.89 -15.61
C PRO A 133 -26.71 -13.23 -15.94
N LYS A 134 -26.98 -14.06 -14.93
CA LYS A 134 -27.64 -15.37 -15.09
C LYS A 134 -29.15 -15.21 -15.35
N GLN A 135 -29.74 -14.10 -14.91
CA GLN A 135 -31.13 -13.75 -15.16
C GLN A 135 -31.24 -12.39 -15.87
N PRO A 136 -32.20 -12.20 -16.80
CA PRO A 136 -32.44 -10.89 -17.41
C PRO A 136 -32.84 -9.89 -16.32
N PRO A 137 -32.37 -8.63 -16.39
CA PRO A 137 -32.68 -7.62 -15.38
C PRO A 137 -34.20 -7.46 -15.28
N THR A 138 -34.74 -7.60 -14.07
CA THR A 138 -36.12 -7.19 -13.76
C THR A 138 -36.23 -5.70 -14.06
N ALA A 139 -37.29 -5.30 -14.78
CA ALA A 139 -37.42 -4.06 -15.57
C ALA A 139 -37.34 -2.68 -14.84
N ASN A 140 -36.68 -2.57 -13.68
CA ASN A 140 -36.61 -1.34 -12.88
C ASN A 140 -35.17 -0.86 -12.56
N ALA A 141 -34.13 -1.34 -13.27
CA ALA A 141 -32.77 -0.84 -13.08
C ALA A 141 -32.36 0.13 -14.20
N THR A 142 -32.84 1.37 -14.14
CA THR A 142 -32.36 2.48 -14.97
C THR A 142 -31.24 3.22 -14.25
N VAL A 143 -30.00 2.74 -14.39
CA VAL A 143 -28.80 3.60 -14.28
C VAL A 143 -27.78 3.10 -15.30
N GLU A 144 -27.74 3.73 -16.48
CA GLU A 144 -26.59 3.69 -17.37
C GLU A 144 -25.46 4.53 -16.75
N GLU A 145 -24.40 3.91 -16.23
CA GLU A 145 -23.12 4.58 -16.06
C GLU A 145 -22.10 4.04 -17.06
N ARG A 146 -21.62 4.94 -17.92
CA ARG A 146 -20.77 4.67 -19.07
C ARG A 146 -19.29 4.57 -18.63
N ILE A 147 -18.82 3.37 -18.34
CA ILE A 147 -17.42 2.96 -18.63
C ILE A 147 -17.51 2.05 -19.85
N ARG A 148 -17.81 2.67 -21.00
CA ARG A 148 -18.11 2.08 -22.32
C ARG A 148 -18.46 0.58 -22.32
N ALA A 149 -19.55 0.21 -21.63
CA ALA A 149 -20.12 -1.13 -21.71
C ALA A 149 -20.91 -1.25 -23.03
N HIS A 150 -20.47 -2.12 -23.93
CA HIS A 150 -21.33 -2.59 -25.02
C HIS A 150 -22.27 -3.65 -24.44
N HIS A 151 -23.57 -3.36 -24.48
CA HIS A 151 -24.62 -4.30 -24.11
C HIS A 151 -24.88 -5.22 -25.31
N GLU A 152 -24.08 -6.26 -25.49
CA GLU A 152 -24.49 -7.37 -26.35
C GLU A 152 -25.55 -8.18 -25.59
N GLN A 153 -26.75 -8.29 -26.16
CA GLN A 153 -27.80 -9.21 -25.71
C GLN A 153 -27.38 -10.66 -25.98
N GLY A 154 -26.30 -11.09 -25.33
CA GLY A 154 -25.92 -12.49 -25.23
C GLY A 154 -26.77 -13.14 -24.15
N ARG A 155 -27.76 -13.95 -24.54
CA ARG A 155 -28.30 -14.99 -23.65
C ARG A 155 -27.13 -15.66 -22.96
N GLY A 156 -27.19 -15.87 -21.63
CA GLY A 156 -26.16 -16.49 -20.78
C GLY A 156 -25.56 -17.76 -21.39
N GLY A 157 -24.64 -17.57 -22.33
CA GLY A 157 -24.04 -18.61 -23.13
C GLY A 157 -22.83 -19.13 -22.39
N ALA A 158 -22.62 -20.45 -22.49
CA ALA A 158 -21.37 -21.08 -22.07
C ALA A 158 -20.19 -20.23 -22.56
N ALA A 159 -19.18 -20.06 -21.71
CA ALA A 159 -17.97 -19.37 -22.11
C ALA A 159 -17.44 -20.03 -23.40
N PRO A 160 -17.07 -19.25 -24.43
CA PRO A 160 -16.66 -19.83 -25.71
C PRO A 160 -15.49 -20.80 -25.53
N ASP A 161 -15.43 -21.84 -26.37
CA ASP A 161 -14.31 -22.77 -26.41
C ASP A 161 -12.99 -21.99 -26.53
N GLY A 162 -12.05 -22.27 -25.62
CA GLY A 162 -10.76 -21.56 -25.53
C GLY A 162 -10.69 -20.40 -24.51
N SER A 163 -11.76 -20.15 -23.75
CA SER A 163 -11.72 -19.19 -22.63
C SER A 163 -10.99 -19.77 -21.40
N SER A 164 -10.12 -18.96 -20.78
CA SER A 164 -9.44 -19.31 -19.54
C SER A 164 -10.32 -18.95 -18.35
N ARG A 165 -10.85 -19.96 -17.65
CA ARG A 165 -11.74 -19.75 -16.51
C ARG A 165 -10.96 -19.74 -15.20
N HIS A 166 -11.21 -18.73 -14.39
CA HIS A 166 -10.63 -18.57 -13.05
C HIS A 166 -11.67 -18.82 -11.98
N ASP A 167 -11.23 -19.32 -10.82
CA ASP A 167 -12.08 -19.58 -9.64
C ASP A 167 -11.99 -18.45 -8.58
N ALA A 168 -11.18 -17.43 -8.85
CA ALA A 168 -10.97 -16.25 -8.00
C ALA A 168 -11.32 -14.95 -8.75
N PRO A 169 -11.77 -13.89 -8.06
CA PRO A 169 -12.09 -12.61 -8.68
C PRO A 169 -10.86 -11.93 -9.29
N LEU A 170 -11.11 -11.01 -10.23
CA LEU A 170 -10.09 -10.18 -10.86
C LEU A 170 -9.90 -8.87 -10.08
N LEU A 171 -8.67 -8.47 -9.74
CA LEU A 171 -8.32 -7.08 -9.43
C LEU A 171 -7.70 -6.45 -10.67
N VAL A 172 -8.28 -5.36 -11.18
CA VAL A 172 -7.69 -4.56 -12.25
C VAL A 172 -7.03 -3.32 -11.69
N MET A 173 -5.73 -3.19 -11.98
CA MET A 173 -4.97 -1.97 -11.68
C MET A 173 -4.01 -1.64 -12.82
N THR A 174 -3.52 -0.41 -12.84
CA THR A 174 -2.40 -0.01 -13.69
C THR A 174 -1.10 -0.25 -12.94
N ALA A 175 -0.14 -0.95 -13.55
CA ALA A 175 1.23 -0.99 -13.08
C ALA A 175 2.12 -0.51 -14.21
N GLY A 176 2.82 0.61 -14.01
CA GLY A 176 3.50 1.35 -15.08
C GLY A 176 3.14 2.83 -15.06
N GLY A 177 3.97 3.66 -15.70
CA GLY A 177 3.84 5.13 -15.61
C GLY A 177 4.61 5.69 -14.41
N TYR A 178 3.91 6.27 -13.43
CA TYR A 178 4.52 6.95 -12.27
C TYR A 178 5.21 6.00 -11.27
N THR A 179 4.95 4.69 -11.32
CA THR A 179 5.57 3.66 -10.44
C THR A 179 7.04 3.36 -10.76
N GLY A 180 7.76 4.30 -11.39
CA GLY A 180 9.17 4.18 -11.75
C GLY A 180 10.14 4.31 -10.57
N ASN A 181 9.64 4.63 -9.38
CA ASN A 181 10.42 4.62 -8.13
C ASN A 181 9.65 3.93 -7.00
N LEU A 182 10.34 3.59 -5.91
CA LEU A 182 9.76 2.87 -4.77
C LEU A 182 8.57 3.61 -4.17
N PHE A 183 8.62 4.94 -4.05
CA PHE A 183 7.54 5.71 -3.44
C PHE A 183 6.21 5.52 -4.16
N HIS A 184 6.18 5.71 -5.47
CA HIS A 184 4.95 5.50 -6.25
C HIS A 184 4.57 4.03 -6.33
N ALA A 185 5.55 3.12 -6.43
CA ALA A 185 5.27 1.69 -6.44
C ALA A 185 4.51 1.24 -5.17
N PHE A 186 4.89 1.75 -3.99
CA PHE A 186 4.22 1.41 -2.74
C PHE A 186 2.98 2.28 -2.47
N SER A 187 3.07 3.60 -2.63
CA SER A 187 1.98 4.54 -2.32
C SER A 187 0.79 4.42 -3.25
N ASP A 188 1.03 4.21 -4.55
CA ASP A 188 -0.01 4.22 -5.57
C ASP A 188 -0.32 2.80 -6.09
N GLY A 189 0.61 1.86 -5.86
CA GLY A 189 0.51 0.46 -6.29
C GLY A 189 0.20 -0.50 -5.14
N PHE A 190 1.24 -0.93 -4.41
CA PHE A 190 1.18 -2.09 -3.51
C PHE A 190 0.32 -1.87 -2.26
N VAL A 191 0.43 -0.73 -1.57
CA VAL A 191 -0.41 -0.46 -0.40
C VAL A 191 -1.89 -0.39 -0.80
N PRO A 192 -2.28 0.39 -1.84
CA PRO A 192 -3.65 0.37 -2.34
C PRO A 192 -4.14 -1.00 -2.81
N ALA A 193 -3.31 -1.76 -3.53
CA ALA A 193 -3.67 -3.10 -3.98
C ALA A 193 -3.94 -4.03 -2.79
N TRP A 194 -2.99 -4.10 -1.83
CA TRP A 194 -3.15 -4.89 -0.61
C TRP A 194 -4.38 -4.49 0.20
N LEU A 195 -4.61 -3.18 0.41
CA LEU A 195 -5.81 -2.65 1.06
C LEU A 195 -7.10 -3.18 0.41
N THR A 196 -7.09 -3.28 -0.91
CA THR A 196 -8.23 -3.68 -1.71
C THR A 196 -8.51 -5.18 -1.60
N VAL A 197 -7.48 -6.04 -1.57
CA VAL A 197 -7.66 -7.49 -1.76
C VAL A 197 -7.16 -8.39 -0.64
N GLN A 198 -6.51 -7.88 0.40
CA GLN A 198 -5.92 -8.72 1.45
C GLN A 198 -6.95 -9.67 2.11
N HIS A 199 -8.20 -9.23 2.24
CA HIS A 199 -9.30 -10.02 2.80
C HIS A 199 -9.68 -11.25 1.95
N LEU A 200 -9.28 -11.27 0.66
CA LEU A 200 -9.44 -12.40 -0.25
C LEU A 200 -8.36 -13.47 -0.05
N ARG A 201 -7.39 -13.26 0.85
CA ARG A 201 -6.36 -14.23 1.24
C ARG A 201 -5.66 -14.87 0.03
N ARG A 202 -5.10 -14.02 -0.85
CA ARG A 202 -4.37 -14.41 -2.07
C ARG A 202 -5.23 -15.08 -3.16
N ARG A 203 -6.52 -15.32 -2.89
CA ARG A 203 -7.52 -15.77 -3.88
C ARG A 203 -8.03 -14.62 -4.73
N VAL A 204 -7.15 -14.05 -5.53
CA VAL A 204 -7.45 -12.98 -6.48
C VAL A 204 -6.46 -13.06 -7.65
N VAL A 205 -6.96 -12.83 -8.86
CA VAL A 205 -6.13 -12.71 -10.07
C VAL A 205 -5.84 -11.25 -10.30
N LEU A 206 -4.58 -10.88 -10.50
CA LEU A 206 -4.21 -9.50 -10.81
C LEU A 206 -4.18 -9.28 -12.33
N GLY A 207 -5.07 -8.44 -12.83
CA GLY A 207 -5.07 -7.94 -14.19
C GLY A 207 -4.39 -6.58 -14.25
N VAL A 208 -3.29 -6.49 -14.98
CA VAL A 208 -2.47 -5.28 -15.03
C VAL A 208 -2.55 -4.61 -16.39
N LEU A 209 -2.81 -3.31 -16.39
CA LEU A 209 -2.59 -2.43 -17.53
C LEU A 209 -1.18 -1.83 -17.45
N LEU A 210 -0.49 -1.71 -18.59
CA LEU A 210 0.90 -1.22 -18.73
C LEU A 210 1.99 -2.10 -18.09
N TYR A 211 1.70 -3.39 -17.93
CA TYR A 211 2.63 -4.38 -17.38
C TYR A 211 3.93 -4.43 -18.19
N ASN A 212 5.07 -4.25 -17.52
CA ASN A 212 6.38 -4.32 -18.17
C ASN A 212 7.31 -5.32 -17.43
N PRO A 213 8.25 -5.95 -18.14
CA PRO A 213 9.12 -6.99 -17.57
C PRO A 213 9.99 -6.50 -16.41
N TRP A 214 10.43 -5.23 -16.44
CA TRP A 214 11.26 -4.67 -15.38
C TRP A 214 10.47 -4.59 -14.06
N TRP A 215 9.24 -4.09 -14.09
CA TRP A 215 8.37 -4.02 -12.91
C TRP A 215 8.05 -5.42 -12.37
N ALA A 216 7.71 -6.35 -13.27
CA ALA A 216 7.46 -7.75 -12.92
C ALA A 216 8.66 -8.42 -12.23
N GLY A 217 9.87 -8.23 -12.76
CA GLY A 217 11.09 -8.78 -12.20
C GLY A 217 11.54 -8.09 -10.91
N THR A 218 11.24 -6.80 -10.74
CA THR A 218 11.64 -6.03 -9.55
C THR A 218 10.78 -6.35 -8.33
N TYR A 219 9.49 -6.61 -8.53
CA TYR A 219 8.51 -6.76 -7.44
C TYR A 219 7.87 -8.15 -7.37
N GLY A 220 8.50 -9.16 -7.99
CA GLY A 220 7.95 -10.52 -8.11
C GLY A 220 7.58 -11.16 -6.77
N GLU A 221 8.40 -10.95 -5.74
CA GLU A 221 8.18 -11.48 -4.39
C GLU A 221 6.96 -10.83 -3.70
N ILE A 222 6.76 -9.52 -3.88
CA ILE A 222 5.58 -8.84 -3.31
C ILE A 222 4.32 -9.32 -4.04
N ILE A 223 4.39 -9.46 -5.36
CA ILE A 223 3.27 -9.95 -6.18
C ILE A 223 2.88 -11.37 -5.75
N SER A 224 3.86 -12.26 -5.49
CA SER A 224 3.58 -13.63 -5.03
C SER A 224 3.02 -13.68 -3.60
N GLY A 225 3.37 -12.71 -2.74
CA GLY A 225 2.73 -12.55 -1.43
C GLY A 225 1.26 -12.12 -1.54
N LEU A 226 0.92 -11.31 -2.55
CA LEU A 226 -0.43 -10.79 -2.74
C LEU A 226 -1.38 -11.80 -3.40
N LEU A 227 -0.87 -12.70 -4.24
CA LEU A 227 -1.68 -13.52 -5.15
C LEU A 227 -1.16 -14.97 -5.22
N ASP A 228 -2.07 -15.95 -5.33
CA ASP A 228 -1.73 -17.34 -5.66
C ASP A 228 -1.79 -17.63 -7.18
N TYR A 229 -2.11 -16.61 -7.98
CA TYR A 229 -2.38 -16.72 -9.41
C TYR A 229 -1.37 -15.93 -10.23
N HIS A 230 -1.16 -16.35 -11.49
CA HIS A 230 -0.36 -15.58 -12.43
C HIS A 230 -1.01 -14.23 -12.77
N VAL A 231 -0.18 -13.20 -12.90
CA VAL A 231 -0.60 -11.88 -13.38
C VAL A 231 -1.06 -11.98 -14.83
N VAL A 232 -2.20 -11.36 -15.14
CA VAL A 232 -2.73 -11.25 -16.50
C VAL A 232 -2.38 -9.86 -17.06
N ASP A 233 -1.58 -9.82 -18.11
CA ASP A 233 -1.33 -8.59 -18.87
C ASP A 233 -2.53 -8.29 -19.76
N LEU A 234 -3.40 -7.39 -19.31
CA LEU A 234 -4.68 -7.11 -19.99
C LEU A 234 -4.50 -6.44 -21.36
N LEU A 235 -3.32 -5.88 -21.66
CA LEU A 235 -3.05 -5.26 -22.96
C LEU A 235 -2.56 -6.28 -23.99
N HIS A 236 -1.70 -7.20 -23.57
CA HIS A 236 -1.03 -8.14 -24.47
C HIS A 236 -1.67 -9.53 -24.51
N ASP A 237 -2.30 -10.00 -23.43
CA ASP A 237 -3.00 -11.29 -23.41
C ASP A 237 -4.28 -11.21 -24.25
N LYS A 238 -4.35 -12.01 -25.31
CA LYS A 238 -5.48 -12.05 -26.25
C LYS A 238 -6.50 -13.14 -25.91
N ARG A 239 -6.31 -13.87 -24.81
CA ARG A 239 -7.27 -14.86 -24.34
C ARG A 239 -8.47 -14.16 -23.70
N LYS A 240 -9.65 -14.78 -23.85
CA LYS A 240 -10.83 -14.41 -23.07
C LYS A 240 -10.72 -15.05 -21.70
N HIS A 241 -10.78 -14.25 -20.64
CA HIS A 241 -10.74 -14.70 -19.27
C HIS A 241 -12.12 -14.56 -18.64
N CYS A 242 -12.52 -15.53 -17.83
CA CYS A 242 -13.79 -15.51 -17.10
C CYS A 242 -13.52 -15.58 -15.59
N PHE A 243 -14.18 -14.73 -14.82
CA PHE A 243 -14.00 -14.57 -13.37
C PHE A 243 -15.36 -14.61 -12.65
N PRO A 244 -15.41 -15.05 -11.38
CA PRO A 244 -16.60 -15.00 -10.54
C PRO A 244 -16.91 -13.60 -9.96
N GLY A 245 -16.07 -12.62 -10.26
CA GLY A 245 -16.25 -11.21 -9.93
C GLY A 245 -15.04 -10.39 -10.35
N ALA A 246 -15.15 -9.07 -10.31
CA ALA A 246 -14.04 -8.16 -10.58
C ALA A 246 -14.10 -6.91 -9.70
N ILE A 247 -12.91 -6.39 -9.37
CA ILE A 247 -12.65 -5.13 -8.68
C ILE A 247 -11.80 -4.30 -9.64
N ILE A 248 -12.26 -3.10 -10.01
CA ILE A 248 -11.59 -2.21 -10.96
C ILE A 248 -11.16 -0.97 -10.21
N GLY A 249 -9.85 -0.75 -10.12
CA GLY A 249 -9.24 0.30 -9.30
C GLY A 249 -8.89 -0.21 -7.90
N THR A 250 -8.24 0.66 -7.12
CA THR A 250 -7.73 0.35 -5.78
C THR A 250 -8.24 1.34 -4.73
N ARG A 251 -8.38 0.87 -3.49
CA ARG A 251 -8.72 1.70 -2.33
C ARG A 251 -7.53 2.56 -1.90
N PHE A 252 -7.79 3.80 -1.52
CA PHE A 252 -6.77 4.73 -1.04
C PHE A 252 -7.10 5.31 0.34
N HIS A 253 -6.22 5.09 1.31
CA HIS A 253 -6.34 5.57 2.69
C HIS A 253 -5.40 6.74 3.03
N GLY A 254 -4.55 7.15 2.09
CA GLY A 254 -3.51 8.15 2.27
C GLY A 254 -2.16 7.61 1.77
N ILE A 255 -1.18 8.51 1.64
CA ILE A 255 0.19 8.15 1.24
C ILE A 255 0.77 7.18 2.27
N LEU A 256 1.15 5.98 1.82
CA LEU A 256 1.71 4.90 2.65
C LEU A 256 0.92 4.64 3.94
N SER A 257 -0.41 4.77 3.88
CA SER A 257 -1.27 4.76 5.05
C SER A 257 -2.34 3.68 4.96
N VAL A 258 -2.62 3.08 6.11
CA VAL A 258 -3.72 2.13 6.31
C VAL A 258 -4.52 2.66 7.50
N ASN A 259 -5.80 2.96 7.28
CA ASN A 259 -6.70 3.39 8.34
C ASN A 259 -7.61 2.21 8.77
N PRO A 260 -7.38 1.62 9.97
CA PRO A 260 -8.15 0.48 10.46
C PRO A 260 -9.65 0.77 10.58
N ALA A 261 -10.02 2.01 10.93
CA ALA A 261 -11.42 2.41 11.09
C ALA A 261 -12.22 2.43 9.77
N ARG A 262 -11.56 2.18 8.63
CA ARG A 262 -12.17 2.05 7.31
C ARG A 262 -12.26 0.60 6.83
N LEU A 263 -11.71 -0.38 7.55
CA LEU A 263 -11.67 -1.80 7.16
C LEU A 263 -12.50 -2.65 8.13
N ARG A 264 -13.21 -3.66 7.63
CA ARG A 264 -14.06 -4.52 8.49
C ARG A 264 -13.25 -5.40 9.44
N ASP A 265 -12.00 -5.68 9.09
CA ASP A 265 -11.07 -6.55 9.81
C ASP A 265 -9.99 -5.76 10.57
N ASN A 266 -10.11 -4.43 10.66
CA ASN A 266 -9.24 -3.55 11.45
C ASN A 266 -7.74 -3.68 11.13
N LYS A 267 -7.40 -4.06 9.90
CA LYS A 267 -6.02 -4.17 9.44
C LYS A 267 -5.31 -2.82 9.48
N THR A 268 -4.02 -2.87 9.77
CA THR A 268 -3.13 -1.72 9.99
C THR A 268 -1.97 -1.74 8.99
N ILE A 269 -1.12 -0.70 9.03
CA ILE A 269 0.12 -0.69 8.24
C ILE A 269 1.12 -1.75 8.72
N VAL A 270 1.01 -2.22 9.97
CA VAL A 270 1.83 -3.30 10.51
C VAL A 270 1.49 -4.62 9.81
N ASP A 271 0.21 -4.89 9.55
CA ASP A 271 -0.18 -6.08 8.81
C ASP A 271 0.32 -6.07 7.35
N PHE A 272 0.49 -4.88 6.75
CA PHE A 272 1.15 -4.76 5.45
C PHE A 272 2.66 -4.98 5.55
N HIS A 273 3.30 -4.52 6.63
CA HIS A 273 4.68 -4.86 6.92
C HIS A 273 4.85 -6.39 7.07
N ASP A 274 3.94 -7.07 7.76
CA ASP A 274 4.01 -8.52 7.95
C ASP A 274 3.96 -9.29 6.61
N LEU A 275 3.18 -8.81 5.64
CA LEU A 275 3.24 -9.32 4.26
C LEU A 275 4.64 -9.19 3.66
N LEU A 276 5.29 -8.03 3.82
CA LEU A 276 6.63 -7.79 3.29
C LEU A 276 7.67 -8.67 3.99
N ALA A 277 7.54 -8.85 5.30
CA ALA A 277 8.39 -9.74 6.07
C ALA A 277 8.24 -11.20 5.59
N ASP A 278 7.01 -11.69 5.47
CA ASP A 278 6.73 -13.05 5.00
C ASP A 278 7.38 -13.33 3.64
N VAL A 279 7.27 -12.41 2.66
CA VAL A 279 7.83 -12.65 1.31
C VAL A 279 9.35 -12.56 1.27
N TYR A 280 9.97 -11.68 2.06
CA TYR A 280 11.42 -11.47 2.00
C TYR A 280 12.22 -12.32 2.99
N GLU A 281 11.62 -12.73 4.10
CA GLU A 281 12.23 -13.67 5.05
C GLU A 281 12.12 -15.11 4.55
N THR A 282 10.99 -15.50 3.95
CA THR A 282 10.85 -16.84 3.36
C THR A 282 11.70 -17.02 2.10
N ALA A 283 11.95 -15.95 1.35
CA ALA A 283 12.84 -16.00 0.17
C ALA A 283 14.33 -16.16 0.53
N GLY A 284 14.71 -15.89 1.79
CA GLY A 284 16.02 -16.19 2.32
C GLY A 284 15.95 -17.45 3.17
N ASP A 285 16.33 -18.61 2.61
CA ASP A 285 16.48 -19.88 3.33
C ASP A 285 17.15 -19.63 4.70
N THR A 286 16.35 -19.56 5.77
CA THR A 286 16.84 -19.30 7.11
C THR A 286 16.74 -20.60 7.89
N VAL A 287 17.88 -21.28 7.95
CA VAL A 287 18.18 -22.25 9.00
C VAL A 287 17.95 -21.55 10.34
N VAL A 288 16.94 -21.98 11.07
CA VAL A 288 16.70 -21.56 12.45
C VAL A 288 17.84 -22.15 13.29
N VAL A 289 18.88 -21.35 13.52
CA VAL A 289 19.85 -21.63 14.56
C VAL A 289 19.30 -21.04 15.84
N ASP A 290 19.08 -21.89 16.84
CA ASP A 290 18.73 -21.48 18.20
C ASP A 290 19.89 -20.67 18.78
N VAL A 291 19.78 -19.34 18.75
CA VAL A 291 20.81 -18.42 19.26
C VAL A 291 20.51 -18.16 20.74
N PRO A 292 21.43 -18.48 21.68
CA PRO A 292 21.30 -18.12 23.09
C PRO A 292 21.15 -16.60 23.25
N GLN A 293 20.42 -16.18 24.29
CA GLN A 293 20.11 -14.77 24.62
C GLN A 293 21.21 -13.79 24.20
N PRO A 294 20.92 -12.82 23.31
CA PRO A 294 21.94 -11.92 22.83
C PRO A 294 22.45 -11.07 23.99
N ALA A 295 23.77 -11.08 24.19
CA ALA A 295 24.46 -10.00 24.89
C ALA A 295 23.97 -8.64 24.35
N PRO A 296 23.95 -7.57 25.15
CA PRO A 296 23.50 -6.25 24.68
C PRO A 296 24.34 -5.84 23.47
N ARG A 297 23.77 -6.00 22.27
CA ARG A 297 24.38 -5.53 21.01
C ARG A 297 24.20 -4.03 20.92
N ARG A 298 25.19 -3.36 20.33
CA ARG A 298 25.04 -1.95 19.98
C ARG A 298 23.88 -1.80 18.99
N PRO A 299 23.02 -0.79 19.15
CA PRO A 299 21.95 -0.54 18.20
C PRO A 299 22.53 -0.18 16.83
N ARG A 300 21.92 -0.68 15.77
CA ARG A 300 22.33 -0.41 14.38
C ARG A 300 21.61 0.82 13.83
N LEU A 301 22.37 1.76 13.30
CA LEU A 301 21.88 2.97 12.66
C LEU A 301 22.24 2.94 11.16
N GLY A 302 21.23 2.79 10.30
CA GLY A 302 21.38 2.87 8.86
C GLY A 302 21.21 4.31 8.38
N ILE A 303 22.13 4.82 7.57
CA ILE A 303 22.00 6.12 6.90
C ILE A 303 21.69 5.88 5.42
N VAL A 304 20.49 6.27 4.99
CA VAL A 304 20.08 6.22 3.58
C VAL A 304 20.83 7.29 2.81
N SER A 305 21.79 6.86 1.99
CA SER A 305 22.69 7.74 1.25
C SER A 305 22.23 7.86 -0.20
N CYS A 306 21.42 8.88 -0.48
CA CYS A 306 21.00 9.23 -1.83
C CYS A 306 22.11 9.98 -2.59
N ARG A 307 22.22 9.76 -3.91
CA ARG A 307 23.02 10.62 -4.80
C ARG A 307 22.10 11.61 -5.51
N GLY A 308 22.46 12.89 -5.54
CA GLY A 308 21.71 13.91 -6.30
C GLY A 308 21.32 15.14 -5.47
N LYS A 309 20.06 15.57 -5.56
CA LYS A 309 19.61 16.89 -5.06
C LYS A 309 19.26 16.95 -3.58
N ARG A 310 19.01 15.81 -2.93
CA ARG A 310 18.60 15.72 -1.52
C ARG A 310 19.56 14.80 -0.79
N VAL A 311 20.59 15.39 -0.19
CA VAL A 311 21.73 14.67 0.39
C VAL A 311 22.04 15.19 1.78
N ILE A 312 22.57 14.32 2.65
CA ILE A 312 23.14 14.73 3.92
C ILE A 312 24.57 15.21 3.64
N GLU A 313 24.76 16.52 3.46
CA GLU A 313 26.06 17.10 3.05
C GLU A 313 27.19 16.76 4.03
N ASN A 314 26.87 16.65 5.32
CA ASN A 314 27.80 16.28 6.39
C ASN A 314 27.67 14.80 6.83
N GLN A 315 27.25 13.89 5.94
CA GLN A 315 27.02 12.46 6.24
C GLN A 315 28.17 11.82 7.02
N ALA A 316 29.42 12.06 6.62
CA ALA A 316 30.58 11.52 7.31
C ALA A 316 30.70 12.01 8.76
N ALA A 317 30.31 13.25 9.04
CA ALA A 317 30.30 13.80 10.39
C ALA A 317 29.16 13.19 11.24
N VAL A 318 27.97 13.06 10.66
CA VAL A 318 26.82 12.40 11.31
C VAL A 318 27.16 10.95 11.66
N ALA A 319 27.75 10.20 10.72
CA ALA A 319 28.16 8.83 10.94
C ALA A 319 29.24 8.70 12.03
N ARG A 320 30.21 9.62 12.10
CA ARG A 320 31.19 9.64 13.18
C ARG A 320 30.54 9.91 14.54
N LEU A 321 29.64 10.89 14.61
CA LEU A 321 28.95 11.24 15.86
C LEU A 321 28.08 10.08 16.36
N ALA A 322 27.33 9.42 15.49
CA ALA A 322 26.54 8.24 15.84
C ALA A 322 27.43 7.10 16.40
N ARG A 323 28.60 6.84 15.79
CA ARG A 323 29.57 5.87 16.32
C ARG A 323 30.08 6.26 17.72
N THR A 324 30.33 7.54 17.98
CA THR A 324 30.77 8.00 19.32
C THR A 324 29.67 7.86 20.38
N VAL A 325 28.39 7.95 19.97
CA VAL A 325 27.23 7.70 20.86
C VAL A 325 27.07 6.20 21.15
N GLY A 326 27.67 5.33 20.35
CA GLY A 326 27.69 3.89 20.55
C GLY A 326 26.78 3.10 19.60
N PHE A 327 26.38 3.69 18.47
CA PHE A 327 25.72 2.96 17.38
C PHE A 327 26.73 2.24 16.50
N ASP A 328 26.34 1.09 15.98
CA ASP A 328 26.97 0.51 14.79
C ASP A 328 26.33 1.17 13.56
N VAL A 329 27.13 1.79 12.70
CA VAL A 329 26.63 2.66 11.62
C VAL A 329 26.90 2.07 10.24
N ASP A 330 25.81 1.84 9.50
CA ASP A 330 25.80 1.35 8.12
C ASP A 330 25.40 2.47 7.16
N ILE A 331 26.11 2.60 6.04
CA ILE A 331 25.73 3.51 4.96
C ILE A 331 24.98 2.71 3.90
N LEU A 332 23.72 3.04 3.68
CA LEU A 332 22.83 2.35 2.75
C LEU A 332 22.76 3.15 1.45
N GLU A 333 23.67 2.86 0.53
CA GLU A 333 23.71 3.54 -0.78
C GLU A 333 22.49 3.17 -1.63
N THR A 334 21.82 4.18 -2.18
CA THR A 334 20.63 3.95 -3.02
C THR A 334 20.93 3.91 -4.51
N ALA A 335 22.09 4.42 -4.91
CA ALA A 335 22.50 4.51 -6.32
C ALA A 335 22.87 3.16 -6.94
N ASP A 336 23.22 2.16 -6.12
CA ASP A 336 23.75 0.88 -6.60
C ASP A 336 22.66 -0.14 -6.95
N GLY A 337 21.38 0.23 -6.82
CA GLY A 337 20.26 -0.57 -7.33
C GLY A 337 20.16 -1.97 -6.72
N LEU A 338 20.48 -2.11 -5.43
CA LEU A 338 20.35 -3.38 -4.72
C LEU A 338 18.95 -3.98 -4.96
N PRO A 339 18.85 -5.29 -5.28
CA PRO A 339 17.57 -5.97 -5.33
C PRO A 339 16.76 -5.74 -4.05
N LEU A 340 15.43 -5.70 -4.16
CA LEU A 340 14.57 -5.44 -3.00
C LEU A 340 14.79 -6.40 -1.83
N PRO A 341 15.03 -7.72 -2.02
CA PRO A 341 15.35 -8.62 -0.92
C PRO A 341 16.61 -8.20 -0.14
N ALA A 342 17.66 -7.75 -0.83
CA ALA A 342 18.89 -7.26 -0.20
C ALA A 342 18.66 -5.91 0.51
N SER A 343 17.83 -5.05 -0.07
CA SER A 343 17.39 -3.80 0.57
C SER A 343 16.59 -4.08 1.84
N TYR A 344 15.66 -5.03 1.80
CA TYR A 344 14.88 -5.47 2.96
C TYR A 344 15.82 -5.98 4.06
N ALA A 345 16.69 -6.95 3.77
CA ALA A 345 17.62 -7.52 4.74
C ALA A 345 18.53 -6.48 5.42
N SER A 346 18.93 -5.44 4.67
CA SER A 346 19.77 -4.36 5.21
C SER A 346 18.99 -3.43 6.13
N VAL A 347 17.77 -3.04 5.73
CA VAL A 347 16.95 -2.08 6.47
C VAL A 347 16.27 -2.73 7.67
N SER A 348 15.76 -3.96 7.55
CA SER A 348 15.12 -4.68 8.64
C SER A 348 16.09 -4.97 9.80
N ALA A 349 17.39 -5.06 9.51
CA ALA A 349 18.42 -5.22 10.52
C ALA A 349 18.78 -3.93 11.28
N CYS A 350 18.29 -2.76 10.84
CA CYS A 350 18.51 -1.47 11.51
C CYS A 350 17.54 -1.29 12.69
N ASP A 351 18.01 -0.69 13.77
CA ASP A 351 17.18 -0.23 14.89
C ASP A 351 16.81 1.28 14.71
N VAL A 352 17.62 2.03 13.96
CA VAL A 352 17.35 3.42 13.54
C VAL A 352 17.66 3.57 12.06
N LEU A 353 16.78 4.22 11.30
CA LEU A 353 17.02 4.64 9.92
C LEU A 353 17.05 6.16 9.85
N VAL A 354 18.09 6.72 9.26
CA VAL A 354 18.24 8.17 9.06
C VAL A 354 18.24 8.45 7.57
N GLY A 355 17.46 9.42 7.12
CA GLY A 355 17.47 9.79 5.71
C GLY A 355 16.89 11.18 5.43
N VAL A 356 16.98 11.58 4.17
CA VAL A 356 16.33 12.80 3.69
C VAL A 356 15.09 12.39 2.89
N HIS A 357 14.01 13.17 3.01
CA HIS A 357 12.76 12.94 2.31
C HIS A 357 12.98 12.73 0.81
N SER A 358 12.84 11.48 0.36
CA SER A 358 13.14 11.01 -0.99
C SER A 358 12.33 9.73 -1.29
N ALA A 359 12.29 9.33 -2.56
CA ALA A 359 11.59 8.10 -2.94
C ALA A 359 12.21 6.85 -2.29
N ASP A 360 13.52 6.87 -2.03
CA ASP A 360 14.24 5.78 -1.39
C ASP A 360 13.91 5.62 0.09
N LEU A 361 13.47 6.68 0.77
CA LEU A 361 13.08 6.61 2.17
C LEU A 361 11.79 5.78 2.37
N THR A 362 11.07 5.46 1.30
CA THR A 362 9.96 4.47 1.32
C THR A 362 10.38 3.12 1.88
N LYS A 363 11.68 2.80 1.84
CA LYS A 363 12.26 1.63 2.52
C LYS A 363 12.02 1.63 4.05
N LEU A 364 11.53 2.73 4.64
CA LEU A 364 10.99 2.75 6.01
C LEU A 364 9.97 1.63 6.26
N LEU A 365 9.27 1.16 5.23
CA LEU A 365 8.32 0.05 5.31
C LEU A 365 8.98 -1.31 5.60
N PHE A 366 10.31 -1.40 5.50
CA PHE A 366 11.09 -2.59 5.84
C PHE A 366 11.66 -2.54 7.26
N LEU A 367 11.45 -1.43 7.98
CA LEU A 367 11.88 -1.33 9.37
C LEU A 367 10.99 -2.18 10.27
N ARG A 368 11.62 -2.97 11.13
CA ARG A 368 10.91 -3.77 12.13
C ARG A 368 10.12 -2.85 13.08
N PRO A 369 8.95 -3.29 13.56
CA PRO A 369 8.21 -2.59 14.60
C PRO A 369 9.10 -2.25 15.81
N GLY A 370 9.05 -1.01 16.27
CA GLY A 370 9.87 -0.51 17.38
C GLY A 370 11.17 0.19 16.95
N ALA A 371 11.55 0.11 15.68
CA ALA A 371 12.64 0.91 15.13
C ALA A 371 12.25 2.39 14.96
N ALA A 372 13.24 3.28 14.92
CA ALA A 372 13.04 4.71 14.72
C ALA A 372 13.39 5.13 13.28
N LEU A 373 12.64 6.09 12.75
CA LEU A 373 12.96 6.81 11.51
C LEU A 373 13.29 8.26 11.88
N VAL A 374 14.37 8.80 11.31
CA VAL A 374 14.81 10.19 11.45
C VAL A 374 14.86 10.84 10.07
#